data_AF-G5QFK4-F1
#
_entry.id   AF-G5QFK4-F1
#
_cell.length_a   1.000
_cell.length_b   1.000
_cell.length_c   1.000
_cell.angle_alpha   90.00
_cell.angle_beta   90.00
_cell.angle_gamma   90.00
#
_symmetry.space_group_name_H-M   'P 1'
#
loop_
_entity.id
_entity.type
_entity.pdbx_description
1 polymer ?
#
loop_
_entity_poly.entity_id
_entity_poly.type
_entity_poly.pdbx_seq_one_letter_code
_entity_poly.pdbx_strand_id
1 'polypeptide(L)' 'MITAERLAEVYRVRGRVERCSQGKLQVVLDGVIAV' A
#
# COMPACT_ATOMS: atom_id res chain seq x y z
N MET A 1 -5.09 10.20 3.59
CA MET A 1 -3.66 9.80 3.65
C MET A 1 -3.56 8.31 3.37
N ILE A 2 -2.68 7.89 2.45
CA ILE A 2 -2.50 6.47 2.15
C ILE A 2 -1.50 5.90 3.16
N THR A 3 -1.90 4.86 3.88
CA THR A 3 -1.05 4.08 4.80
C THR A 3 -1.25 2.59 4.54
N ALA A 4 -0.31 1.75 4.97
CA ALA A 4 -0.42 0.30 4.81
C ALA A 4 -1.67 -0.27 5.50
N GLU A 5 -2.03 0.27 6.66
CA GLU A 5 -3.21 -0.15 7.43
C GLU A 5 -4.50 0.17 6.68
N ARG A 6 -4.60 1.37 6.08
CA ARG A 6 -5.77 1.76 5.29
C ARG A 6 -5.92 0.92 4.02
N LEU A 7 -4.81 0.52 3.41
CA LEU A 7 -4.82 -0.38 2.26
C LEU A 7 -5.37 -1.76 2.63
N ALA A 8 -4.98 -2.29 3.79
CA ALA A 8 -5.51 -3.56 4.30
C ALA A 8 -7.00 -3.47 4.67
N GLU A 9 -7.41 -2.39 5.31
CA GLU A 9 -8.80 -2.18 5.77
C GLU A 9 -9.78 -2.01 4.61
N VAL A 10 -9.48 -1.08 3.69
CA VAL A 10 -10.43 -0.64 2.65
C VAL A 10 -10.34 -1.50 1.41
N TYR A 11 -9.13 -1.85 1.00
CA TYR A 11 -8.88 -2.54 -0.27
C TYR A 11 -8.56 -4.03 -0.10
N ARG A 12 -8.48 -4.54 1.13
CA ARG A 12 -8.17 -5.95 1.43
C ARG A 12 -6.85 -6.42 0.80
N VAL A 13 -5.88 -5.53 0.66
CA VAL A 13 -4.54 -5.82 0.12
C VAL A 13 -3.46 -5.57 1.16
N ARG A 14 -2.40 -6.37 1.10
CA ARG A 14 -1.14 -6.10 1.80
C ARG A 14 -0.29 -5.24 0.88
N GLY A 15 0.18 -4.11 1.39
CA GLY A 15 1.09 -3.26 0.66
C GLY A 15 1.91 -2.35 1.56
N ARG A 16 2.93 -1.74 0.96
CA ARG A 16 3.87 -0.82 1.59
C ARG A 16 3.80 0.54 0.92
N VAL A 17 3.95 1.59 1.71
CA VAL A 17 4.02 2.97 1.24
C VAL A 17 5.46 3.44 1.37
N GLU A 18 6.10 3.70 0.25
CA GLU A 18 7.52 4.06 0.17
C GLU A 18 7.69 5.35 -0.65
N ARG A 19 8.88 5.95 -0.62
CA ARG A 19 9.25 7.01 -1.56
C ARG A 19 10.04 6.42 -2.72
N CYS A 20 9.64 6.75 -3.94
CA CYS A 20 10.42 6.37 -5.12
C CYS A 20 11.72 7.19 -5.20
N SER A 21 12.58 6.88 -6.17
CA SER A 21 13.82 7.63 -6.42
C SER A 21 13.60 9.12 -6.73
N GLN A 22 12.39 9.52 -7.11
CA GLN A 22 12.00 10.92 -7.30
C GLN A 22 11.37 11.56 -6.05
N GLY A 23 11.40 10.87 -4.91
CA GLY A 23 10.83 11.35 -3.64
C GLY A 23 9.30 11.32 -3.55
N LYS A 24 8.60 10.90 -4.62
CA LYS A 24 7.14 10.79 -4.64
C LYS A 24 6.70 9.56 -3.85
N LEU A 25 5.52 9.63 -3.23
CA LEU A 25 4.91 8.46 -2.60
C LEU A 25 4.56 7.43 -3.69
N GLN A 26 4.92 6.18 -3.43
CA GLN A 26 4.53 5.02 -4.22
C GLN A 26 3.98 3.93 -3.30
N VAL A 27 3.05 3.14 -3.83
CA VAL A 27 2.50 1.98 -3.13
C VAL A 27 2.99 0.73 -3.84
N VAL A 28 3.59 -0.19 -3.10
CA VAL A 28 3.94 -1.53 -3.56
C VAL A 28 2.89 -2.49 -3.02
N LEU A 29 2.20 -3.21 -3.90
CA LEU A 29 1.23 -4.23 -3.51
C LEU A 29 1.94 -5.59 -3.43
N ASP A 30 1.97 -6.18 -2.23
CA ASP A 30 2.60 -7.47 -1.99
C ASP A 30 1.61 -8.63 -2.24
N GLY A 31 0.29 -8.39 -2.13
CA GLY A 31 -0.73 -9.38 -2.43
C GLY A 31 -2.11 -9.06 -1.84
N VAL A 32 -3.10 -9.90 -2.15
CA VAL A 32 -4.47 -9.81 -1.62
C VAL A 32 -4.57 -10.59 -0.30
N ILE A 33 -5.23 -10.02 0.71
CA ILE A 33 -5.35 -10.62 2.06
C ILE A 33 -6.52 -11.62 2.12
N ALA A 34 -7.65 -11.32 1.47
CA ALA A 34 -8.77 -12.23 1.32
C ALA A 34 -9.74 -11.69 0.25
N VAL A 35 -10.38 -12.57 -0.52
CA VAL A 35 -11.45 -12.29 -1.48
C VAL A 35 -12.81 -12.57 -0.84
#